data_AF-A0A2W4VLJ2-F1
#
_entry.id   AF-A0A2W4VLJ2-F1
#
_cell.length_a   1.000
_cell.length_b   1.000
_cell.length_c   1.000
_cell.angle_alpha   90.00
_cell.angle_beta   90.00
_cell.angle_gamma   90.00
#
_symmetry.space_group_name_H-M   'P 1'
#
loop_
_entity.id
_entity.type
_entity.pdbx_description
1 polymer ?
#
loop_
_entity_poly.entity_id
_entity_poly.type
_entity_poly.pdbx_seq_one_letter_code
_entity_poly.pdbx_strand_id
1 'polypeptide(L)'
;MYSKNSGRAPKGSVGIESFRGRLRIRLPRHLYDGKQKYLSTDLADTDINRRVVDAKAKLIESDIALERFDYTLAKYGKPKPPQLTVLEPLKPQSMTVIDIWERYAAHKLPGLKAKTQEKYDNLTRLYRKLGDLTIDEPLIVKQKLEQQQL
;
A
#
# COMPACT_ATOMS: atom_id res chain seq x y z
N MET A 1 -29.21 -4.07 -50.15
CA MET A 1 -27.81 -3.88 -50.56
C MET A 1 -27.11 -3.00 -49.53
N TYR A 2 -26.54 -3.56 -48.47
CA TYR A 2 -25.78 -2.77 -47.48
C TYR A 2 -24.31 -2.72 -47.89
N SER A 3 -23.88 -1.56 -48.35
CA SER A 3 -22.48 -1.24 -48.61
C SER A 3 -21.66 -1.40 -47.32
N LYS A 4 -20.75 -2.39 -47.29
CA LYS A 4 -19.66 -2.41 -46.32
C LYS A 4 -18.69 -1.29 -46.70
N ASN A 5 -18.91 -0.09 -46.16
CA ASN A 5 -17.92 0.97 -46.24
C ASN A 5 -16.66 0.50 -45.51
N SER A 6 -15.66 0.03 -46.25
CA SER A 6 -14.32 -0.30 -45.79
C SER A 6 -13.49 0.96 -45.52
N GLY A 7 -14.12 1.98 -44.93
CA GLY A 7 -13.47 3.20 -44.51
C GLY A 7 -12.56 2.93 -43.32
N ARG A 8 -11.37 3.53 -43.33
CA ARG A 8 -10.47 3.53 -42.17
C ARG A 8 -11.26 4.06 -40.96
N ALA A 9 -11.26 3.30 -39.86
CA ALA A 9 -11.96 3.71 -38.65
C ALA A 9 -11.51 5.12 -38.24
N PRO A 10 -12.45 5.98 -37.80
CA PRO A 10 -12.13 7.36 -37.44
C PRO A 10 -11.02 7.44 -36.38
N LYS A 11 -10.30 8.56 -36.37
CA LYS A 11 -9.21 8.79 -35.42
C LYS A 11 -9.78 8.71 -33.99
N GLY A 12 -9.23 7.81 -33.17
CA GLY A 12 -9.73 7.56 -31.82
C GLY A 12 -10.62 6.32 -31.67
N SER A 13 -11.02 5.64 -32.76
CA SER A 13 -11.88 4.46 -32.67
C SER A 13 -11.23 3.28 -31.95
N VAL A 14 -11.95 2.75 -30.96
CA VAL A 14 -11.54 1.64 -30.12
C VAL A 14 -12.22 0.37 -30.62
N GLY A 15 -11.43 -0.63 -30.99
CA GLY A 15 -11.96 -1.90 -31.51
C GLY A 15 -12.20 -2.94 -30.41
N ILE A 16 -13.11 -3.89 -30.65
CA ILE A 16 -13.28 -5.08 -29.80
C ILE A 16 -12.86 -6.30 -30.61
N GLU A 17 -12.05 -7.15 -30.01
CA GLU A 17 -11.52 -8.36 -30.65
C GLU A 17 -11.66 -9.55 -29.69
N SER A 18 -11.88 -10.74 -30.25
CA SER A 18 -11.84 -11.99 -29.49
C SER A 18 -10.49 -12.67 -29.68
N PHE A 19 -9.82 -13.01 -28.58
CA PHE A 19 -8.53 -13.68 -28.57
C PHE A 19 -8.56 -14.86 -27.60
N ARG A 20 -8.40 -16.07 -28.13
CA ARG A 20 -8.46 -17.33 -27.36
C ARG A 20 -9.75 -17.45 -26.53
N GLY A 21 -10.89 -17.07 -27.12
CA GLY A 21 -12.21 -17.11 -26.47
C GLY A 21 -12.44 -16.02 -25.41
N ARG A 22 -11.52 -15.06 -25.28
CA ARG A 22 -11.64 -13.90 -24.38
C ARG A 22 -11.72 -12.60 -25.15
N LEU A 23 -12.53 -11.68 -24.68
CA LEU A 23 -12.63 -10.35 -25.26
C LEU A 23 -11.43 -9.48 -24.86
N ARG A 24 -10.94 -8.70 -25.82
CA ARG A 24 -9.93 -7.66 -25.62
C ARG A 24 -10.31 -6.40 -26.36
N ILE A 25 -9.93 -5.27 -25.79
CA ILE A 25 -10.12 -3.95 -26.37
C ILE A 25 -8.83 -3.56 -27.12
N ARG A 26 -8.96 -3.17 -28.38
CA ARG A 26 -7.88 -2.72 -29.25
C ARG A 26 -7.81 -1.19 -29.20
N LEU A 27 -6.73 -0.67 -28.60
CA LEU A 27 -6.55 0.77 -28.44
C LEU A 27 -6.04 1.44 -29.73
N PRO A 28 -6.37 2.70 -29.99
CA PRO A 28 -5.85 3.45 -31.14
C PRO A 28 -4.32 3.62 -31.11
N ARG A 29 -3.64 3.34 -32.24
CA ARG A 29 -2.16 3.41 -32.35
C ARG A 29 -1.57 4.79 -32.05
N HIS A 30 -2.30 5.86 -32.35
CA HIS A 30 -1.82 7.23 -32.13
C HIS A 30 -1.60 7.59 -30.66
N LEU A 31 -2.16 6.82 -29.71
CA LEU A 31 -1.96 7.04 -28.28
C LEU A 31 -0.61 6.54 -27.78
N TYR A 32 0.04 5.65 -28.53
CA TYR A 32 1.26 4.95 -28.11
C TYR A 32 2.34 4.97 -29.18
N ASP A 33 2.56 6.14 -29.79
CA ASP A 33 3.64 6.34 -30.77
C ASP A 33 3.61 5.32 -31.92
N GLY A 34 2.41 5.07 -32.45
CA GLY A 34 2.20 4.11 -33.54
C GLY A 34 2.13 2.64 -33.10
N LYS A 35 2.45 2.31 -31.84
CA LYS A 35 2.39 0.94 -31.32
C LYS A 35 0.95 0.52 -31.02
N GLN A 36 0.59 -0.66 -31.48
CA GLN A 36 -0.72 -1.24 -31.21
C GLN A 36 -0.75 -1.81 -29.79
N LYS A 37 -1.60 -1.27 -28.92
CA LYS A 37 -1.84 -1.77 -27.56
C LYS A 37 -3.21 -2.43 -27.45
N TYR A 38 -3.31 -3.35 -26.49
CA TYR A 38 -4.51 -4.11 -26.19
C TYR A 38 -4.78 -4.06 -24.69
N LEU A 39 -6.06 -3.96 -24.33
CA LEU A 39 -6.55 -4.04 -22.95
C LEU A 39 -7.38 -5.31 -22.81
N SER A 40 -6.85 -6.30 -22.08
CA SER A 40 -7.52 -7.58 -21.85
C SER A 40 -8.62 -7.44 -20.79
N THR A 41 -9.84 -7.86 -21.10
CA THR A 41 -10.98 -7.77 -20.17
C THR A 41 -11.21 -9.06 -19.38
N ASP A 42 -10.61 -10.18 -19.81
CA ASP A 42 -10.81 -11.54 -19.28
C ASP A 42 -12.25 -12.05 -19.30
N LEU A 43 -13.14 -11.35 -19.99
CA LEU A 43 -14.51 -11.77 -20.19
C LEU A 43 -14.55 -12.79 -21.34
N ALA A 44 -15.31 -13.86 -21.16
CA ALA A 44 -15.57 -14.82 -22.23
C ALA A 44 -16.32 -14.14 -23.40
N ASP A 45 -16.11 -14.64 -24.61
CA ASP A 45 -16.80 -14.15 -25.80
C ASP A 45 -18.28 -14.60 -25.83
N THR A 46 -19.12 -13.88 -25.08
CA THR A 46 -20.58 -14.03 -25.07
C THR A 46 -21.24 -12.70 -25.43
N ASP A 47 -22.48 -12.72 -25.94
CA ASP A 47 -23.19 -11.50 -26.36
C ASP A 47 -23.35 -10.49 -25.21
N ILE A 48 -23.61 -10.98 -23.99
CA ILE A 48 -23.71 -10.15 -22.79
C ILE A 48 -22.37 -9.47 -22.50
N ASN A 49 -21.28 -10.25 -22.49
CA ASN A 49 -19.94 -9.72 -22.24
C ASN A 49 -19.49 -8.76 -23.36
N ARG A 50 -19.87 -9.01 -24.61
CA ARG A 50 -19.63 -8.10 -25.73
C ARG A 50 -20.26 -6.74 -25.51
N ARG A 51 -21.51 -6.68 -25.03
CA ARG A 51 -22.18 -5.42 -24.67
C ARG A 51 -21.44 -4.67 -23.55
N VAL A 52 -20.96 -5.39 -22.54
CA VAL A 52 -20.17 -4.79 -21.44
C VAL A 52 -18.85 -4.23 -21.95
N VAL A 53 -18.14 -4.97 -22.81
CA VAL A 53 -16.88 -4.53 -23.41
C VAL A 53 -17.12 -3.36 -24.39
N ASP A 54 -18.23 -3.34 -25.10
CA ASP A 54 -18.64 -2.23 -25.98
C ASP A 54 -18.91 -0.94 -25.21
N ALA A 55 -19.62 -1.03 -24.08
CA ALA A 55 -19.80 0.11 -23.19
C ALA A 55 -18.45 0.66 -22.68
N LYS A 56 -17.49 -0.23 -22.33
CA LYS A 56 -16.13 0.18 -21.95
C LYS A 56 -15.36 0.80 -23.11
N ALA A 57 -15.49 0.26 -24.31
CA ALA A 57 -14.85 0.80 -25.50
C ALA A 57 -15.33 2.24 -25.80
N LYS A 58 -16.65 2.48 -25.75
CA LYS A 58 -17.25 3.81 -25.91
C LYS A 58 -16.79 4.80 -24.85
N LEU A 59 -16.65 4.35 -23.60
CA LEU A 59 -16.12 5.19 -22.52
C LEU A 59 -14.67 5.61 -22.79
N ILE A 60 -13.84 4.70 -23.30
CA ILE A 60 -12.47 5.01 -23.74
C ILE A 60 -12.49 5.99 -24.93
N GLU A 61 -13.35 5.78 -25.93
CA GLU A 61 -13.48 6.69 -27.07
C GLU A 61 -13.84 8.11 -26.63
N SER A 62 -14.81 8.24 -25.71
CA SER A 62 -15.21 9.53 -25.13
C SER A 62 -14.05 10.21 -24.38
N ASP A 63 -13.29 9.46 -23.58
CA ASP A 63 -12.16 10.01 -22.85
C ASP A 63 -11.02 10.44 -23.79
N ILE A 64 -10.80 9.75 -24.91
CA ILE A 64 -9.86 10.17 -25.95
C ILE A 64 -10.32 11.47 -26.60
N ALA A 65 -11.62 11.56 -26.96
CA ALA A 65 -12.19 12.74 -27.59
C ALA A 65 -12.16 13.98 -26.68
N LEU A 66 -12.31 13.79 -25.36
CA LEU A 66 -12.29 14.85 -24.35
C LEU A 66 -10.91 15.14 -23.77
N GLU A 67 -9.84 14.54 -24.31
CA GLU A 67 -8.45 14.68 -23.83
C GLU A 67 -8.26 14.28 -22.35
N ARG A 68 -9.10 13.36 -21.85
CA ARG A 68 -9.11 12.86 -20.46
C ARG A 68 -8.66 11.39 -20.37
N PHE A 69 -8.00 10.90 -21.41
CA PHE A 69 -7.59 9.51 -21.49
C PHE A 69 -6.51 9.18 -20.44
N ASP A 70 -6.79 8.15 -19.64
CA ASP A 70 -5.84 7.64 -18.66
C ASP A 70 -4.83 6.66 -19.31
N TYR A 71 -3.61 7.15 -19.53
CA TYR A 71 -2.50 6.35 -20.07
C TYR A 71 -2.04 5.21 -19.15
N THR A 72 -2.35 5.26 -17.86
CA THR A 72 -2.04 4.17 -16.92
C THR A 72 -2.99 2.99 -17.07
N LEU A 73 -4.09 3.17 -17.81
CA LEU A 73 -5.20 2.23 -17.98
C LEU A 73 -5.86 1.80 -16.65
N ALA A 74 -5.54 2.45 -15.52
CA ALA A 74 -6.08 2.10 -14.23
C ALA A 74 -7.60 2.34 -14.17
N LYS A 75 -8.08 3.39 -14.86
CA LYS A 75 -9.51 3.71 -14.98
C LYS A 75 -10.32 2.66 -15.76
N TYR A 76 -9.71 2.04 -16.76
CA TYR A 76 -10.40 1.12 -17.69
C TYR A 76 -10.15 -0.35 -17.40
N GLY A 77 -9.08 -0.63 -16.65
CA GLY A 77 -8.63 -1.96 -16.28
C GLY A 77 -9.59 -2.67 -15.33
N LYS A 78 -9.19 -3.87 -14.93
CA LYS A 78 -9.90 -4.57 -13.86
C LYS A 78 -9.75 -3.77 -12.57
N PRO A 79 -10.80 -3.71 -11.72
CA PRO A 79 -10.59 -3.26 -10.34
C PRO A 79 -9.44 -4.09 -9.77
N LYS A 80 -8.38 -3.42 -9.31
CA LYS A 80 -7.27 -4.12 -8.65
C LYS A 80 -7.89 -4.97 -7.55
N PRO A 81 -7.62 -6.29 -7.49
CA PRO A 81 -8.03 -7.05 -6.32
C PRO A 81 -7.46 -6.32 -5.10
N PRO A 82 -8.20 -6.25 -3.98
CA PRO A 82 -7.71 -5.60 -2.78
C PRO A 82 -6.32 -6.18 -2.50
N GLN A 83 -5.29 -5.36 -2.67
CA GLN A 83 -3.94 -5.77 -2.34
C GLN A 83 -3.97 -5.90 -0.83
N LEU A 84 -3.99 -7.14 -0.33
CA LEU A 84 -3.73 -7.43 1.05
C LEU A 84 -2.30 -6.96 1.29
N THR A 85 -2.15 -5.70 1.72
CA THR A 85 -0.87 -5.16 2.15
C THR A 85 -0.44 -6.03 3.31
N VAL A 86 0.57 -6.88 3.08
CA VAL A 86 1.23 -7.63 4.13
C VAL A 86 1.82 -6.57 5.05
N LEU A 87 1.16 -6.31 6.17
CA LEU A 87 1.72 -5.48 7.22
C LEU A 87 2.99 -6.19 7.67
N GLU A 88 4.15 -5.57 7.46
CA GLU A 88 5.38 -6.07 8.06
C GLU A 88 5.12 -6.21 9.57
N PRO A 89 5.45 -7.38 10.18
CA PRO A 89 5.30 -7.53 11.61
C PRO A 89 6.14 -6.44 12.26
N LEU A 90 5.49 -5.60 13.08
CA LEU A 90 6.14 -4.56 13.86
C LEU A 90 7.34 -5.17 14.54
N LYS A 91 8.56 -4.74 14.17
CA LYS A 91 9.77 -5.13 14.90
C LYS A 91 9.51 -4.81 16.38
N PRO A 92 9.64 -5.79 17.30
CA PRO A 92 9.60 -5.46 18.71
C PRO A 92 10.68 -4.40 18.94
N GLN A 93 10.26 -3.23 19.42
CA GLN A 93 11.20 -2.18 19.83
C GLN A 93 11.83 -2.65 21.14
N SER A 94 12.82 -3.53 21.04
CA SER A 94 13.64 -3.96 22.17
C SER A 94 14.40 -2.74 22.69
N MET A 95 13.79 -2.04 23.66
CA MET A 95 14.42 -0.95 24.39
C MET A 95 15.07 -1.49 25.65
N THR A 96 16.15 -0.84 26.06
CA THR A 96 16.81 -1.15 27.32
C THR A 96 15.95 -0.68 28.50
N VAL A 97 16.12 -1.33 29.65
CA VAL A 97 15.44 -0.96 30.89
C VAL A 97 15.76 0.49 31.29
N ILE A 98 17.00 0.95 31.05
CA ILE A 98 17.42 2.32 31.36
C ILE A 98 16.73 3.35 30.47
N ASP A 99 16.63 3.10 29.15
CA ASP A 99 15.95 4.02 28.22
C ASP A 99 14.47 4.22 28.60
N ILE A 100 13.82 3.16 29.07
CA ILE A 100 12.42 3.20 29.49
C ILE A 100 12.26 3.95 30.81
N TRP A 101 13.18 3.70 31.76
CA TRP A 101 13.20 4.44 33.01
C TRP A 101 13.43 5.94 32.79
N GLU A 102 14.38 6.33 31.94
CA GLU A 102 14.68 7.74 31.66
C GLU A 102 13.50 8.47 31.02
N ARG A 103 12.81 7.84 30.06
CA ARG A 103 11.58 8.41 29.46
C ARG A 103 10.47 8.58 30.49
N TYR A 104 10.29 7.60 31.38
CA TYR A 104 9.30 7.68 32.45
C TYR A 104 9.65 8.77 33.47
N ALA A 105 10.91 8.81 33.91
CA ALA A 105 11.40 9.80 34.87
C ALA A 105 11.27 11.22 34.31
N ALA A 106 11.69 11.46 33.06
CA ALA A 106 11.57 12.75 32.39
C ALA A 106 10.11 13.25 32.33
N HIS A 107 9.15 12.35 32.10
CA HIS A 107 7.72 12.70 32.10
C HIS A 107 7.17 12.98 33.51
N LYS A 108 7.69 12.34 34.56
CA LYS A 108 7.19 12.49 35.95
C LYS A 108 7.87 13.61 36.74
N LEU A 109 9.15 13.90 36.49
CA LEU A 109 9.93 14.92 37.19
C LEU A 109 9.28 16.31 37.33
N PRO A 110 8.62 16.90 36.31
CA PRO A 110 8.08 18.27 36.40
C PRO A 110 6.94 18.45 37.41
N GLY A 111 6.33 17.37 37.92
CA GLY A 111 5.24 17.42 38.90
C GLY A 111 5.60 16.97 40.32
N LEU A 112 6.87 16.66 40.60
CA LEU A 112 7.28 16.01 41.84
C LEU A 112 7.90 16.97 42.86
N LYS A 113 7.63 16.72 44.15
CA LYS A 113 8.29 17.41 45.28
C LYS A 113 9.78 17.01 45.36
N ALA A 114 10.63 17.92 45.83
CA ALA A 114 12.10 17.72 45.91
C ALA A 114 12.52 16.40 46.58
N LYS A 115 11.93 16.03 47.74
CA LYS A 115 12.19 14.74 48.40
C LYS A 115 11.84 13.50 47.56
N THR A 116 10.89 13.64 46.64
CA THR A 116 10.53 12.56 45.72
C THR A 116 11.49 12.51 44.53
N GLN A 117 12.01 13.66 44.08
CA GLN A 117 13.04 13.73 43.04
C GLN A 117 14.33 13.01 43.47
N GLU A 118 14.79 13.22 44.71
CA GLU A 118 15.96 12.51 45.26
C GLU A 118 15.81 10.98 45.23
N LYS A 119 14.59 10.46 45.42
CA LYS A 119 14.31 9.02 45.29
C LYS A 119 14.44 8.54 43.84
N TYR A 120 14.01 9.36 42.88
CA TYR A 120 14.13 9.06 41.46
C TYR A 120 15.60 9.09 41.02
N ASP A 121 16.42 9.99 41.57
CA ASP A 121 17.87 10.03 41.30
C ASP A 121 18.57 8.76 41.82
N ASN A 122 18.22 8.32 43.03
CA ASN A 122 18.73 7.06 43.58
C ASN A 122 18.34 5.85 42.71
N LEU A 123 17.10 5.80 42.24
CA LEU A 123 16.63 4.75 41.33
C LEU A 123 17.35 4.81 39.98
N THR A 124 17.53 6.00 39.42
CA THR A 124 18.27 6.20 38.16
C THR A 124 19.70 5.68 38.27
N ARG A 125 20.36 5.90 39.41
CA ARG A 125 21.70 5.36 39.69
C ARG A 125 21.72 3.83 39.73
N LEU A 126 20.69 3.20 40.29
CA LEU A 126 20.54 1.74 40.29
C LEU A 126 20.31 1.21 38.87
N TYR A 127 19.38 1.79 38.11
CA TYR A 127 19.11 1.38 36.73
C TYR A 127 20.31 1.56 35.80
N ARG A 128 21.14 2.58 36.02
CA ARG A 128 22.40 2.76 35.25
C ARG A 128 23.40 1.63 35.49
N LYS A 129 23.39 0.98 36.69
CA LYS A 129 24.23 -0.19 36.97
C LYS A 129 23.74 -1.47 36.27
N LEU A 130 22.47 -1.53 35.87
CA LEU A 130 21.92 -2.69 35.15
C LEU A 130 22.35 -2.76 33.68
N GLY A 131 22.77 -1.63 33.09
CA GLY A 131 23.36 -1.57 31.75
C GLY A 131 22.37 -1.93 30.63
N ASP A 132 22.88 -2.58 29.57
CA ASP A 132 22.16 -2.89 28.31
C ASP A 132 21.11 -4.01 28.43
N LEU A 133 20.55 -4.24 29.62
CA LEU A 133 19.48 -5.23 29.76
C LEU A 133 18.23 -4.76 29.02
N THR A 134 17.71 -5.61 28.15
CA THR A 134 16.45 -5.41 27.46
C THR A 134 15.27 -5.87 28.32
N ILE A 135 14.10 -5.28 28.09
CA ILE A 135 12.86 -5.68 28.80
C ILE A 135 12.37 -7.08 28.38
N ASP A 136 12.90 -7.60 27.28
CA ASP A 136 12.52 -8.91 26.73
C ASP A 136 12.80 -10.06 27.72
N GLU A 137 13.67 -9.84 28.72
CA GLU A 137 14.03 -10.84 29.74
C GLU A 137 13.76 -10.33 31.19
N PRO A 138 12.47 -10.18 31.59
CA PRO A 138 12.11 -9.53 32.86
C PRO A 138 12.60 -10.28 34.11
N LEU A 139 12.80 -11.60 34.01
CA LEU A 139 13.33 -12.41 35.12
C LEU A 139 14.80 -12.06 35.43
N ILE A 140 15.61 -11.80 34.40
CA ILE A 140 17.03 -11.49 34.55
C ILE A 140 17.19 -10.06 35.11
N VAL A 141 16.33 -9.14 34.67
CA VAL A 141 16.24 -7.78 35.25
C VAL A 141 15.97 -7.84 36.75
N LYS A 142 14.98 -8.64 37.17
CA LYS A 142 14.61 -8.80 38.58
C LYS A 142 15.76 -9.38 39.41
N GLN A 143 16.39 -10.47 38.95
CA GLN A 143 17.50 -11.10 39.65
C GLN A 143 18.70 -10.15 39.83
N LYS A 144 19.05 -9.37 38.79
CA LYS A 144 20.15 -8.39 38.90
C LYS A 144 19.83 -7.24 39.85
N LEU A 145 18.58 -6.80 39.91
CA LEU A 145 18.14 -5.78 40.87
C LEU A 145 18.26 -6.27 42.32
N GLU A 146 17.89 -7.52 42.59
CA GLU A 146 18.01 -8.12 43.93
C GLU A 146 19.48 -8.27 44.37
N GLN A 147 20.38 -8.61 43.45
CA GLN A 147 21.83 -8.70 43.71
C GLN A 147 22.50 -7.36 44.02
N GLN A 148 21.92 -6.23 43.58
CA GLN A 148 22.46 -4.88 43.79
C GLN A 148 21.90 -4.21 45.07
N GLN A 149 20.99 -4.86 45.79
CA GLN A 149 20.41 -4.38 47.06
C GLN A 149 21.08 -4.98 48.32
N LEU A 150 22.01 -5.93 48.14
CA LEU A 150 22.93 -6.45 49.17
C LEU A 150 24.23 -5.65 49.19
#